data_AF-A0A9E3IEK2-F1
#
_entry.id   AF-A0A9E3IEK2-F1
#
_cell.length_a   1.000
_cell.length_b   1.000
_cell.length_c   1.000
_cell.angle_alpha   90.00
_cell.angle_beta   90.00
_cell.angle_gamma   90.00
#
_symmetry.space_group_name_H-M   'P 1'
#
loop_
_entity.id
_entity.type
_entity.pdbx_description
1 polymer ?
#
loop_
_entity_poly.entity_id
_entity_poly.type
_entity_poly.pdbx_seq_one_letter_code
_entity_poly.pdbx_strand_id
1 'polypeptide(L)'
;METAVTSLLSELEPILGISFALNLAYIGLQRFRYRETIKQHATQKLEELSDIPEQTCETDWYKQILRLRALEKNDGSEERNNAPEKMPSEIWAHLYVALYEKHLDKKIVECVAFICASLIFLGVAHQLAHLSFSRFVFSEGYIVYWFWLIAVFAALPVCLVAIGRFVVNGALGFVNHNIKNLKKTFQKQAQEATIGNIPVLVHQDIQSHI
;
A
#
# COMPACT_ATOMS: atom_id res chain seq x y z
N MET A 1 13.23 11.63 -45.85
CA MET A 1 13.42 10.64 -44.77
C MET A 1 13.56 11.33 -43.43
N GLU A 2 14.45 12.33 -43.26
CA GLU A 2 14.50 13.17 -42.04
C GLU A 2 13.14 13.82 -41.70
N THR A 3 12.35 14.24 -42.70
CA THR A 3 11.02 14.83 -42.51
C THR A 3 9.99 13.89 -41.87
N ALA A 4 10.09 12.57 -42.10
CA ALA A 4 9.18 11.58 -41.52
C ALA A 4 9.50 11.35 -40.03
N VAL A 5 10.80 11.28 -39.69
CA VAL A 5 11.26 11.14 -38.31
C VAL A 5 10.91 12.37 -37.47
N THR A 6 11.06 13.58 -38.02
CA THR A 6 10.64 14.81 -37.33
C THR A 6 9.13 14.89 -37.12
N SER A 7 8.32 14.35 -38.05
CA SER A 7 6.86 14.26 -37.90
C SER A 7 6.48 13.30 -36.76
N LEU A 8 7.06 12.10 -36.75
CA LEU A 8 6.81 11.09 -35.71
C LEU A 8 7.31 11.50 -34.32
N LEU A 9 8.42 12.24 -34.24
CA LEU A 9 8.92 12.76 -32.97
C LEU A 9 7.96 13.80 -32.38
N SER A 10 7.38 14.64 -33.22
CA SER A 10 6.37 15.63 -32.84
C SER A 10 5.07 14.97 -32.34
N GLU A 11 4.77 13.75 -32.81
CA GLU A 11 3.62 12.96 -32.33
C GLU A 11 3.89 12.26 -30.98
N LEU A 12 5.15 11.92 -30.67
CA LEU A 12 5.52 11.33 -29.38
C LEU A 12 5.55 12.37 -28.24
N GLU A 13 5.91 13.61 -28.56
CA GLU A 13 6.12 14.68 -27.58
C GLU A 13 4.92 14.89 -26.62
N PRO A 14 3.65 14.93 -27.08
CA PRO A 14 2.50 15.06 -26.18
C PRO A 14 2.38 13.91 -25.18
N ILE A 15 2.59 12.66 -25.62
CA ILE A 15 2.49 11.49 -24.74
C ILE A 15 3.64 11.50 -23.73
N LEU A 16 4.83 11.93 -24.15
CA LEU A 16 6.00 12.09 -23.30
C LEU A 16 5.77 13.16 -22.23
N GLY A 17 5.20 14.30 -22.62
CA GLY A 17 4.81 15.38 -21.71
C GLY A 17 3.75 14.94 -20.71
N ILE A 18 2.71 14.22 -21.15
CA ILE A 18 1.68 13.64 -20.27
C ILE A 18 2.31 12.65 -19.29
N SER A 19 3.14 11.73 -19.78
CA SER A 19 3.82 10.73 -18.96
C SER A 19 4.68 11.39 -17.89
N PHE A 20 5.49 12.39 -18.27
CA PHE A 20 6.29 13.18 -17.36
C PHE A 20 5.42 13.88 -16.29
N ALA A 21 4.36 14.56 -16.71
CA ALA A 21 3.45 15.28 -15.82
C ALA A 21 2.74 14.33 -14.82
N LEU A 22 2.28 13.17 -15.28
CA LEU A 22 1.63 12.17 -14.42
C LEU A 22 2.59 11.62 -13.36
N ASN A 23 3.83 11.33 -13.74
CA ASN A 23 4.86 10.84 -12.81
C ASN A 23 5.23 11.93 -11.78
N LEU A 24 5.39 13.20 -12.20
CA LEU A 24 5.60 14.31 -11.27
C LEU A 24 4.40 14.54 -10.34
N ALA A 25 3.18 14.51 -10.88
CA ALA A 25 1.96 14.64 -10.09
C ALA A 25 1.86 13.52 -9.04
N TYR A 26 2.26 12.29 -9.40
CA TYR A 26 2.30 11.18 -8.46
C TYR A 26 3.33 11.38 -7.34
N ILE A 27 4.50 11.96 -7.63
CA ILE A 27 5.48 12.34 -6.60
C ILE A 27 4.88 13.36 -5.63
N GLY A 28 4.09 14.31 -6.14
CA GLY A 28 3.40 15.33 -5.34
C GLY A 28 2.17 14.82 -4.56
N LEU A 29 1.69 13.61 -4.82
CA LEU A 29 0.54 13.06 -4.09
C LEU A 29 0.89 12.81 -2.61
N GLN A 30 -0.01 13.24 -1.72
CA GLN A 30 0.07 12.92 -0.30
C GLN A 30 -0.15 11.42 -0.06
N ARG A 31 0.95 10.64 -0.06
CA ARG A 31 0.95 9.20 0.25
C ARG A 31 0.40 8.88 1.63
N PHE A 32 0.52 9.84 2.54
CA PHE A 32 0.03 9.74 3.91
C PHE A 32 -1.47 9.51 3.99
N ARG A 33 -2.25 9.83 2.94
CA ARG A 33 -3.70 9.56 2.94
C ARG A 33 -3.99 8.08 3.17
N TYR A 34 -3.26 7.18 2.52
CA TYR A 34 -3.49 5.73 2.66
C TYR A 34 -3.07 5.21 4.04
N ARG A 35 -1.95 5.69 4.58
CA ARG A 35 -1.49 5.35 5.94
C ARG A 35 -2.45 5.85 7.01
N GLU A 36 -2.90 7.09 6.87
CA GLU A 36 -3.83 7.72 7.80
C GLU A 36 -5.17 6.99 7.82
N THR A 37 -5.70 6.58 6.66
CA THR A 37 -6.93 5.78 6.59
C THR A 37 -6.78 4.44 7.33
N ILE A 38 -5.67 3.72 7.12
CA ILE A 38 -5.41 2.46 7.81
C ILE A 38 -5.31 2.68 9.33
N LYS A 39 -4.55 3.71 9.74
CA LYS A 39 -4.36 4.08 11.15
C LYS A 39 -5.67 4.45 11.84
N GLN A 40 -6.45 5.34 11.22
CA GLN A 40 -7.73 5.80 11.78
C GLN A 40 -8.70 4.63 11.93
N HIS A 41 -8.81 3.75 10.92
CA HIS A 41 -9.68 2.59 10.99
C HIS A 41 -9.23 1.58 12.04
N ALA A 42 -7.92 1.30 12.14
CA ALA A 42 -7.37 0.42 13.17
C ALA A 42 -7.60 0.99 14.58
N THR A 43 -7.43 2.31 14.75
CA THR A 43 -7.67 3.01 16.02
C THR A 43 -9.14 2.93 16.43
N GLN A 44 -10.05 3.33 15.54
CA GLN A 44 -11.49 3.29 15.78
C GLN A 44 -11.96 1.88 16.15
N LYS A 45 -11.46 0.86 15.44
CA LYS A 45 -11.86 -0.52 15.69
C LYS A 45 -11.28 -1.10 16.98
N LEU A 46 -10.10 -0.65 17.42
CA LEU A 46 -9.58 -0.98 18.75
C LEU A 46 -10.39 -0.29 19.86
N GLU A 47 -10.79 0.96 19.65
CA GLU A 47 -11.60 1.71 20.63
C GLU A 47 -13.00 1.08 20.81
N GLU A 48 -13.58 0.47 19.77
CA GLU A 48 -14.81 -0.33 19.87
C GLU A 48 -14.69 -1.57 20.78
N LEU A 49 -13.48 -1.97 21.17
CA LEU A 49 -13.21 -3.17 21.96
C LEU A 49 -12.93 -2.85 23.44
N SER A 50 -13.46 -1.76 23.99
CA SER A 50 -13.12 -1.12 25.29
C SER A 50 -12.86 -2.01 26.53
N ASP A 51 -13.20 -3.30 26.53
CA ASP A 51 -12.95 -4.27 27.59
C ASP A 51 -12.22 -5.53 27.08
N ILE A 52 -10.98 -5.37 26.58
CA ILE A 52 -10.14 -6.51 26.17
C ILE A 52 -9.45 -7.11 27.41
N PRO A 53 -9.67 -8.39 27.76
CA PRO A 53 -8.90 -9.08 28.79
C PRO A 53 -7.41 -9.12 28.43
N GLU A 54 -6.54 -8.87 29.42
CA GLU A 54 -5.08 -8.76 29.24
C GLU A 54 -4.45 -9.94 28.48
N GLN A 55 -4.97 -11.15 28.64
CA GLN A 55 -4.50 -12.35 27.93
C GLN A 55 -4.62 -12.25 26.39
N THR A 56 -5.55 -11.45 25.90
CA THR A 56 -5.78 -11.27 24.45
C THR A 56 -4.76 -10.31 23.84
N CYS A 57 -4.15 -9.45 24.66
CA CYS A 57 -3.16 -8.47 24.26
C CYS A 57 -1.82 -9.10 23.82
N GLU A 58 -1.58 -10.38 24.12
CA GLU A 58 -0.34 -11.06 23.73
C GLU A 58 -0.37 -11.73 22.35
N THR A 59 -1.56 -11.85 21.75
CA THR A 59 -1.74 -12.54 20.47
C THR A 59 -1.08 -11.83 19.29
N ASP A 60 -0.53 -12.61 18.35
CA ASP A 60 0.19 -12.08 17.17
C ASP A 60 -0.65 -11.12 16.33
N TRP A 61 -1.95 -11.40 16.18
CA TRP A 61 -2.84 -10.55 15.41
C TRP A 61 -3.14 -9.22 16.13
N TYR A 62 -3.21 -9.21 17.47
CA TYR A 62 -3.39 -7.96 18.23
C TYR A 62 -2.16 -7.07 18.08
N LYS A 63 -0.95 -7.65 18.16
CA LYS A 63 0.32 -6.97 17.89
C LYS A 63 0.38 -6.42 16.46
N GLN A 64 -0.16 -7.16 15.48
CA GLN A 64 -0.25 -6.70 14.09
C GLN A 64 -1.21 -5.51 13.92
N ILE A 65 -2.38 -5.50 14.58
CA ILE A 65 -3.30 -4.35 14.53
C ILE A 65 -2.71 -3.16 15.29
N LEU A 66 -2.02 -3.38 16.42
CA LEU A 66 -1.29 -2.33 17.12
C LEU A 66 -0.19 -1.71 16.23
N ARG A 67 0.53 -2.51 15.44
CA ARG A 67 1.47 -1.99 14.43
C ARG A 67 0.76 -1.11 13.40
N LEU A 68 -0.43 -1.51 12.93
CA LEU A 68 -1.22 -0.72 11.96
C LEU A 68 -1.71 0.61 12.59
N ARG A 69 -2.03 0.62 13.88
CA ARG A 69 -2.32 1.85 14.65
C ARG A 69 -1.08 2.72 14.83
N ALA A 70 0.07 2.11 15.05
CA ALA A 70 1.35 2.79 15.25
C ALA A 70 2.02 3.27 13.96
N LEU A 71 1.33 3.18 12.80
CA LEU A 71 1.86 3.74 11.56
C LEU A 71 2.09 5.25 11.72
N GLU A 72 3.35 5.66 11.62
CA GLU A 72 3.72 7.06 11.70
C GLU A 72 3.26 7.83 10.47
N LYS A 73 2.96 9.10 10.73
CA LYS A 73 2.57 10.07 9.70
C LYS A 73 3.74 10.52 8.83
N ASN A 74 4.99 10.29 9.26
CA ASN A 74 6.20 10.77 8.59
C ASN A 74 7.01 9.64 7.92
N ASP A 75 7.93 10.04 7.03
CA ASP A 75 8.75 9.20 6.15
C ASP A 75 9.88 8.42 6.87
N GLY A 76 9.72 8.09 8.16
CA GLY A 76 10.64 7.19 8.85
C GLY A 76 11.98 7.80 9.27
N SER A 77 11.99 9.04 9.77
CA SER A 77 13.17 9.58 10.47
C SER A 77 13.18 9.29 11.97
N GLU A 78 12.05 8.86 12.55
CA GLU A 78 11.98 8.53 13.97
C GLU A 78 12.12 7.01 14.17
N GLU A 79 12.93 6.67 15.17
CA GLU A 79 13.53 5.37 15.33
C GLU A 79 12.49 4.25 15.42
N ARG A 80 12.77 3.19 14.67
CA ARG A 80 12.11 1.88 14.66
C ARG A 80 12.16 1.13 16.01
N ASN A 81 12.45 1.81 17.12
CA ASN A 81 12.88 1.20 18.37
C ASN A 81 11.73 0.59 19.19
N ASN A 82 10.45 0.80 18.85
CA ASN A 82 9.34 0.30 19.68
C ASN A 82 8.11 -0.24 18.91
N ALA A 83 8.17 -0.41 17.58
CA ALA A 83 7.02 -0.95 16.83
C ALA A 83 7.05 -2.50 16.84
N PRO A 84 5.95 -3.19 17.23
CA PRO A 84 5.92 -4.66 17.25
C PRO A 84 6.29 -5.25 15.87
N GLU A 85 7.26 -6.17 15.89
CA GLU A 85 8.18 -6.44 14.76
C GLU A 85 7.54 -7.02 13.49
N LYS A 86 6.31 -7.53 13.50
CA LYS A 86 5.80 -8.36 12.40
C LYS A 86 4.58 -7.76 11.70
N MET A 87 4.76 -7.36 10.44
CA MET A 87 3.63 -7.14 9.51
C MET A 87 2.98 -8.50 9.21
N PRO A 88 1.67 -8.58 8.99
CA PRO A 88 1.03 -9.82 8.59
C PRO A 88 1.68 -10.39 7.33
N SER A 89 1.66 -11.72 7.18
CA SER A 89 2.25 -12.41 6.02
C SER A 89 1.37 -12.32 4.76
N GLU A 90 0.47 -11.35 4.69
CA GLU A 90 -0.44 -11.18 3.58
C GLU A 90 0.21 -10.39 2.44
N ILE A 91 -0.25 -10.64 1.21
CA ILE A 91 0.32 -10.03 -0.01
C ILE A 91 0.27 -8.50 0.08
N TRP A 92 -0.82 -7.92 0.58
CA TRP A 92 -0.97 -6.47 0.72
C TRP A 92 0.06 -5.87 1.70
N ALA A 93 0.47 -6.61 2.72
CA ALA A 93 1.43 -6.16 3.72
C ALA A 93 2.85 -6.14 3.14
N HIS A 94 3.19 -7.12 2.31
CA HIS A 94 4.46 -7.13 1.57
C HIS A 94 4.52 -5.97 0.57
N LEU A 95 3.43 -5.73 -0.16
CA LEU A 95 3.30 -4.57 -1.05
C LEU A 95 3.39 -3.26 -0.28
N TYR A 96 2.79 -3.18 0.92
CA TYR A 96 2.87 -2.00 1.77
C TYR A 96 4.33 -1.68 2.15
N VAL A 97 5.06 -2.68 2.65
CA VAL A 97 6.47 -2.52 3.06
C VAL A 97 7.33 -2.13 1.86
N ALA A 98 7.16 -2.80 0.72
CA ALA A 98 7.94 -2.52 -0.47
C ALA A 98 7.69 -1.11 -1.01
N LEU A 99 6.44 -0.72 -1.19
CA LEU A 99 6.09 0.57 -1.79
C LEU A 99 6.25 1.71 -0.78
N TYR A 100 5.65 1.60 0.39
CA TYR A 100 5.55 2.73 1.32
C TYR A 100 6.67 2.79 2.36
N GLU A 101 7.12 1.68 2.95
CA GLU A 101 8.23 1.72 3.92
C GLU A 101 9.61 1.86 3.24
N LYS A 102 9.83 1.19 2.10
CA LYS A 102 11.09 1.27 1.34
C LYS A 102 11.11 2.38 0.28
N HIS A 103 10.01 3.11 0.12
CA HIS A 103 9.83 4.19 -0.87
C HIS A 103 10.13 3.76 -2.32
N LEU A 104 9.87 2.50 -2.66
CA LEU A 104 10.25 1.93 -3.96
C LEU A 104 9.45 2.55 -5.11
N ASP A 105 8.17 2.78 -4.90
CA ASP A 105 7.31 3.55 -5.81
C ASP A 105 7.87 4.96 -6.11
N LYS A 106 8.45 5.65 -5.12
CA LYS A 106 9.02 7.00 -5.30
C LYS A 106 10.23 6.93 -6.21
N LYS A 107 11.15 6.02 -5.88
CA LYS A 107 12.38 5.80 -6.66
C LYS A 107 12.07 5.41 -8.11
N ILE A 108 11.07 4.57 -8.33
CA ILE A 108 10.66 4.19 -9.68
C ILE A 108 10.10 5.40 -10.43
N VAL A 109 9.14 6.12 -9.85
CA VAL A 109 8.48 7.25 -10.52
C VAL A 109 9.46 8.42 -10.75
N GLU A 110 10.39 8.67 -9.83
CA GLU A 110 11.48 9.64 -10.01
C GLU A 110 12.41 9.24 -11.16
N CYS A 111 12.81 7.96 -11.22
CA CYS A 111 13.62 7.44 -12.32
C CYS A 111 12.90 7.58 -13.67
N VAL A 112 11.61 7.24 -13.72
CA VAL A 112 10.79 7.38 -14.92
C VAL A 112 10.66 8.86 -15.33
N ALA A 113 10.37 9.74 -14.38
CA ALA A 113 10.28 11.19 -14.64
C ALA A 113 11.61 11.74 -15.19
N PHE A 114 12.75 11.29 -14.64
CA PHE A 114 14.07 11.66 -15.13
C PHE A 114 14.33 11.17 -16.56
N ILE A 115 13.95 9.93 -16.87
CA ILE A 115 14.05 9.39 -18.24
C ILE A 115 13.17 10.21 -19.19
N CYS A 116 11.93 10.51 -18.82
CA CYS A 116 11.04 11.33 -19.64
C CYS A 116 11.59 12.74 -19.88
N ALA A 117 12.07 13.42 -18.84
CA ALA A 117 12.70 14.74 -18.97
C ALA A 117 13.92 14.70 -19.91
N SER A 118 14.74 13.65 -19.79
CA SER A 118 15.90 13.44 -20.66
C SER A 118 15.49 13.24 -22.11
N LEU A 119 14.43 12.46 -22.37
CA LEU A 119 13.92 12.24 -23.73
C LEU A 119 13.31 13.51 -24.34
N ILE A 120 12.57 14.31 -23.57
CA ILE A 120 12.07 15.62 -24.01
C ILE A 120 13.25 16.52 -24.40
N PHE A 121 14.26 16.64 -23.55
CA PHE A 121 15.45 17.44 -23.83
C PHE A 121 16.18 16.97 -25.10
N LEU A 122 16.38 15.67 -25.26
CA LEU A 122 16.99 15.09 -26.45
C LEU A 122 16.14 15.31 -27.70
N GLY A 123 14.80 15.26 -27.58
CA GLY A 123 13.88 15.50 -28.68
C GLY A 123 13.95 16.94 -29.19
N VAL A 124 13.98 17.91 -28.27
CA VAL A 124 14.19 19.33 -28.62
C VAL A 124 15.57 19.54 -29.26
N ALA A 125 16.62 18.95 -28.69
CA ALA A 125 17.97 19.05 -29.26
C ALA A 125 18.09 18.40 -30.65
N HIS A 126 17.29 17.37 -30.94
CA HIS A 126 17.19 16.74 -32.25
C HIS A 126 16.55 17.69 -33.27
N GLN A 127 15.41 18.31 -32.92
CA GLN A 127 14.73 19.28 -33.80
C GLN A 127 15.63 20.48 -34.14
N LEU A 128 16.45 20.95 -33.19
CA LEU A 128 17.41 22.03 -33.39
C LEU A 128 18.69 21.60 -34.13
N ALA A 129 18.81 20.33 -34.52
CA ALA A 129 19.99 19.73 -35.16
C ALA A 129 21.30 19.94 -34.37
N HIS A 130 21.21 20.14 -33.06
CA HIS A 130 22.32 20.60 -32.23
C HIS A 130 23.20 19.47 -31.69
N LEU A 131 22.66 18.24 -31.61
CA LEU A 131 23.36 17.05 -31.11
C LEU A 131 23.27 15.90 -32.12
N SER A 132 24.40 15.48 -32.68
CA SER A 132 24.49 14.38 -33.64
C SER A 132 24.07 13.02 -33.06
N PHE A 133 24.30 12.78 -31.76
CA PHE A 133 23.88 11.55 -31.08
C PHE A 133 22.36 11.38 -31.00
N SER A 134 21.60 12.48 -31.00
CA SER A 134 20.13 12.42 -30.93
C SER A 134 19.51 11.69 -32.14
N ARG A 135 20.18 11.72 -33.30
CA ARG A 135 19.75 11.03 -34.52
C ARG A 135 19.77 9.50 -34.38
N PHE A 136 20.65 8.96 -33.55
CA PHE A 136 20.69 7.53 -33.27
C PHE A 136 19.52 7.11 -32.36
N VAL A 137 19.27 7.90 -31.30
CA VAL A 137 18.23 7.65 -30.30
C VAL A 137 16.82 7.65 -30.91
N PHE A 138 16.54 8.56 -31.85
CA PHE A 138 15.25 8.70 -32.52
C PHE A 138 15.21 8.11 -33.94
N SER A 139 16.05 7.12 -34.23
CA SER A 139 15.97 6.43 -35.53
C SER A 139 14.64 5.67 -35.69
N GLU A 140 14.19 5.47 -36.93
CA GLU A 140 12.91 4.83 -37.26
C GLU A 140 12.72 3.46 -36.60
N GLY A 141 13.81 2.71 -36.39
CA GLY A 141 13.76 1.40 -35.73
C GLY A 141 13.43 1.46 -34.24
N TYR A 142 13.75 2.56 -33.54
CA TYR A 142 13.54 2.68 -32.09
C TYR A 142 12.28 3.45 -31.71
N ILE A 143 11.67 4.21 -32.64
CA ILE A 143 10.55 5.10 -32.31
C ILE A 143 9.31 4.34 -31.81
N VAL A 144 9.04 3.16 -32.36
CA VAL A 144 7.94 2.28 -31.92
C VAL A 144 8.21 1.76 -30.50
N TYR A 145 9.45 1.40 -30.19
CA TYR A 145 9.83 0.97 -28.84
C TYR A 145 9.68 2.11 -27.83
N TRP A 146 10.10 3.33 -28.20
CA TRP A 146 9.90 4.51 -27.36
C TRP A 146 8.43 4.79 -27.10
N PHE A 147 7.58 4.71 -28.12
CA PHE A 147 6.14 4.90 -27.97
C PHE A 147 5.56 3.93 -26.92
N TRP A 148 5.80 2.63 -27.06
CA TRP A 148 5.28 1.63 -26.12
C TRP A 148 5.86 1.81 -24.71
N LEU A 149 7.15 2.12 -24.61
CA LEU A 149 7.78 2.37 -23.32
C LEU A 149 7.17 3.58 -22.60
N ILE A 150 6.96 4.69 -23.30
CA ILE A 150 6.36 5.90 -22.73
C ILE A 150 4.89 5.65 -22.35
N ALA A 151 4.15 4.88 -23.16
CA ALA A 151 2.78 4.47 -22.83
C ALA A 151 2.72 3.67 -21.52
N VAL A 152 3.67 2.75 -21.30
CA VAL A 152 3.80 2.02 -20.03
C VAL A 152 4.14 2.98 -18.88
N PHE A 153 5.04 3.93 -19.10
CA PHE A 153 5.39 4.95 -18.10
C PHE A 153 4.21 5.85 -17.73
N ALA A 154 3.33 6.17 -18.69
CA ALA A 154 2.12 6.94 -18.44
C ALA A 154 1.08 6.13 -17.63
N ALA A 155 1.00 4.83 -17.86
CA ALA A 155 0.10 3.94 -17.12
C ALA A 155 0.58 3.67 -15.68
N LEU A 156 1.89 3.72 -15.42
CA LEU A 156 2.50 3.34 -14.15
C LEU A 156 1.91 4.09 -12.93
N PRO A 157 1.80 5.43 -12.91
CA PRO A 157 1.15 6.15 -11.81
C PRO A 157 -0.27 5.66 -11.50
N VAL A 158 -1.06 5.35 -12.54
CA VAL A 158 -2.43 4.83 -12.39
C VAL A 158 -2.42 3.46 -11.74
N CYS A 159 -1.52 2.57 -12.18
CA CYS A 159 -1.33 1.25 -11.58
C CYS A 159 -0.91 1.36 -10.10
N LEU A 160 0.01 2.27 -9.77
CA LEU A 160 0.46 2.48 -8.40
C LEU A 160 -0.67 3.00 -7.49
N VAL A 161 -1.54 3.89 -7.99
CA VAL A 161 -2.74 4.32 -7.26
C VAL A 161 -3.70 3.14 -7.02
N ALA A 162 -3.90 2.28 -8.02
CA ALA A 162 -4.73 1.08 -7.89
C ALA A 162 -4.16 0.10 -6.85
N ILE A 163 -2.84 -0.15 -6.86
CA ILE A 163 -2.16 -0.97 -5.86
C ILE A 163 -2.30 -0.34 -4.47
N GLY A 164 -2.17 0.99 -4.36
CA GLY A 164 -2.40 1.69 -3.09
C GLY A 164 -3.80 1.47 -2.52
N ARG A 165 -4.83 1.50 -3.37
CA ARG A 165 -6.22 1.17 -2.96
C ARG A 165 -6.35 -0.29 -2.54
N PHE A 166 -5.73 -1.22 -3.26
CA PHE A 166 -5.72 -2.63 -2.90
C PHE A 166 -5.09 -2.85 -1.51
N VAL A 167 -3.96 -2.18 -1.23
CA VAL A 167 -3.28 -2.24 0.05
C VAL A 167 -4.16 -1.75 1.19
N VAL A 168 -4.84 -0.60 1.00
CA VAL A 168 -5.78 -0.09 2.00
C VAL A 168 -6.94 -1.05 2.23
N ASN A 169 -7.59 -1.52 1.17
CA ASN A 169 -8.72 -2.44 1.30
C ASN A 169 -8.31 -3.76 1.98
N GLY A 170 -7.11 -4.27 1.67
CA GLY A 170 -6.53 -5.44 2.33
C GLY A 170 -6.32 -5.21 3.83
N ALA A 171 -5.70 -4.09 4.20
CA ALA A 171 -5.48 -3.73 5.61
C ALA A 171 -6.80 -3.53 6.39
N LEU A 172 -7.78 -2.83 5.80
CA LEU A 172 -9.11 -2.66 6.41
C LEU A 172 -9.84 -3.99 6.58
N GLY A 173 -9.78 -4.84 5.55
CA GLY A 173 -10.35 -6.20 5.58
C GLY A 173 -9.71 -7.07 6.67
N PHE A 174 -8.39 -7.01 6.79
CA PHE A 174 -7.63 -7.71 7.83
C PHE A 174 -8.06 -7.26 9.23
N VAL A 175 -8.12 -5.95 9.49
CA VAL A 175 -8.57 -5.41 10.78
C VAL A 175 -10.00 -5.86 11.10
N ASN A 176 -10.92 -5.74 10.13
CA ASN A 176 -12.32 -6.15 10.33
C ASN A 176 -12.46 -7.65 10.59
N HIS A 177 -11.69 -8.50 9.88
CA HIS A 177 -11.74 -9.94 10.04
C HIS A 177 -11.27 -10.36 11.44
N ASN A 178 -10.13 -9.85 11.88
CA ASN A 178 -9.57 -10.18 13.19
C ASN A 178 -10.45 -9.67 14.33
N ILE A 179 -11.02 -8.47 14.21
CA ILE A 179 -11.91 -7.91 15.23
C ILE A 179 -13.27 -8.63 15.28
N LYS A 180 -13.78 -9.09 14.15
CA LYS A 180 -14.97 -9.96 14.13
C LYS A 180 -14.70 -11.30 14.81
N ASN A 181 -13.54 -11.91 14.55
CA ASN A 181 -13.15 -13.17 15.19
C ASN A 181 -12.96 -12.99 16.70
N LEU A 182 -12.36 -11.89 17.13
CA LEU A 182 -12.28 -11.50 18.53
C LEU A 182 -13.65 -11.43 19.22
N LYS A 183 -14.58 -10.67 18.65
CA LYS A 183 -15.92 -10.51 19.23
C LYS A 183 -16.60 -11.87 19.38
N LYS A 184 -16.42 -12.78 18.42
CA LYS A 184 -16.90 -14.17 18.51
C LYS A 184 -16.22 -14.96 19.62
N THR A 185 -14.90 -14.86 19.76
CA THR A 185 -14.14 -15.56 20.80
C THR A 185 -14.57 -15.08 22.19
N PHE A 186 -14.74 -13.77 22.40
CA PHE A 186 -15.23 -13.23 23.67
C PHE A 186 -16.65 -13.67 23.98
N GLN A 187 -17.56 -13.64 23.00
CA GLN A 187 -18.92 -14.16 23.19
C GLN A 187 -18.90 -15.64 23.59
N LYS A 188 -18.06 -16.45 22.94
CA LYS A 188 -17.92 -17.87 23.26
C LYS A 188 -17.34 -18.10 24.65
N GLN A 189 -16.28 -17.39 25.02
CA GLN A 189 -15.66 -17.49 26.35
C GLN A 189 -16.60 -17.02 27.46
N ALA A 190 -17.33 -15.93 27.26
CA ALA A 190 -18.35 -15.47 28.20
C ALA A 190 -19.49 -16.49 28.37
N GLN A 191 -19.90 -17.13 27.28
CA GLN A 191 -20.93 -18.18 27.31
C GLN A 191 -20.44 -19.45 28.01
N GLU A 192 -19.20 -19.89 27.75
CA GLU A 192 -18.57 -21.03 28.43
C GLU A 192 -18.39 -20.76 29.95
N ALA A 193 -17.98 -19.54 30.33
CA ALA A 193 -17.89 -19.14 31.74
C ALA A 193 -19.26 -19.08 32.44
N THR A 194 -20.32 -18.70 31.71
CA THR A 194 -21.69 -18.69 32.25
C THR A 194 -22.24 -20.11 32.44
N ILE A 195 -21.92 -21.04 31.54
CA ILE A 195 -22.35 -22.45 31.62
C ILE A 195 -21.56 -23.22 32.69
N GLY A 196 -20.26 -22.95 32.85
CA GLY A 196 -19.43 -23.55 33.90
C GLY A 196 -19.82 -23.16 35.33
N ASN A 197 -20.59 -22.09 35.50
CA ASN A 197 -21.10 -21.59 36.78
C ASN A 197 -22.52 -22.06 37.11
N ILE A 198 -23.10 -23.01 36.38
CA ILE A 198 -24.33 -23.68 36.82
C ILE A 198 -23.94 -24.64 37.95
N PRO A 199 -24.27 -24.37 39.23
CA PRO A 199 -24.04 -25.34 40.27
C PRO A 199 -24.84 -26.59 39.90
N VAL A 200 -24.13 -27.71 39.73
CA VAL A 200 -24.74 -29.04 39.77
C VAL A 200 -25.47 -29.09 41.11
N LEU A 201 -26.79 -28.94 41.07
CA LEU A 201 -27.66 -29.18 42.20
C LEU A 201 -27.40 -30.62 42.60
N VAL A 202 -26.58 -30.75 43.64
CA VAL A 202 -26.15 -31.99 44.27
C VAL A 202 -27.41 -32.80 44.52
N HIS A 203 -27.58 -33.83 43.70
CA HIS A 203 -28.54 -34.89 43.95
C HIS A 203 -27.90 -35.76 45.04
N GLN A 204 -28.05 -35.33 46.28
CA GLN A 204 -27.72 -36.18 47.41
C GLN A 204 -28.60 -35.86 48.61
N ASP A 205 -29.11 -36.96 49.13
CA ASP A 205 -29.66 -37.20 50.46
C ASP A 205 -31.17 -37.03 50.68
N ILE A 206 -31.90 -38.00 51.21
CA ILE A 206 -31.54 -39.32 51.74
C ILE A 206 -32.82 -40.16 51.80
N GLN A 207 -32.76 -41.37 51.25
CA GLN A 207 -33.55 -42.48 51.75
C GLN A 207 -33.01 -42.84 53.14
N SER A 208 -33.63 -42.34 54.20
CA SER A 208 -33.62 -42.99 55.51
C SER A 208 -34.60 -42.30 56.44
N HIS A 209 -35.82 -42.79 56.50
CA HIS A 209 -36.48 -43.00 57.79
C HIS A 209 -37.46 -44.16 57.63
N ILE A 210 -36.94 -45.32 58.07
CA ILE A 210 -37.70 -46.33 58.81
C ILE A 210 -38.26 -45.63 60.06
#